data_AF-A0A257QE12-F1
#
_entry.id   AF-A0A257QE12-F1
#
_cell.length_a   1.000
_cell.length_b   1.000
_cell.length_c   1.000
_cell.angle_alpha   90.00
_cell.angle_beta   90.00
_cell.angle_gamma   90.00
#
_symmetry.space_group_name_H-M   'P 1'
#
loop_
_entity.id
_entity.type
_entity.pdbx_description
1 polymer ?
#
loop_
_entity_poly.entity_id
_entity_poly.type
_entity_poly.pdbx_seq_one_letter_code
_entity_poly.pdbx_strand_id
1 'polypeptide(L)'
;TTNAPPRPFFRNTIAEKSDRWGAALGANLIANDYDAGKALGLVGEGIKDQVTKSIVDFQVPENAAATIAKKGFNKPLVDTGQMQRAVGFEVDGES
;
A
#
# COMPACT_ATOMS: atom_id res chain seq x y z
N THR A 1 15.81 3.68 20.88
CA THR A 1 15.35 2.99 19.66
C THR A 1 14.32 3.88 18.99
N THR A 2 14.58 4.33 17.78
CA THR A 2 13.70 5.28 17.08
C THR A 2 12.41 4.57 16.72
N ASN A 3 11.37 4.74 17.55
CA ASN A 3 10.01 4.31 17.25
C ASN A 3 9.55 5.08 16.01
N ALA A 4 9.75 4.49 14.83
CA ALA A 4 9.01 4.92 13.65
C ALA A 4 7.52 4.91 14.04
N PRO A 5 6.75 5.98 13.73
CA PRO A 5 5.35 6.02 14.07
C PRO A 5 4.67 4.76 13.52
N PRO A 6 3.73 4.15 14.27
CA PRO A 6 3.00 2.99 13.79
C PRO A 6 2.51 3.24 12.35
N ARG A 7 2.69 2.25 11.48
CA ARG A 7 2.08 2.22 10.13
C ARG A 7 0.93 1.21 10.12
N PRO A 8 -0.15 1.45 10.89
CA PRO A 8 -1.25 0.51 11.03
C PRO A 8 -1.94 0.26 9.69
N PHE A 9 -2.10 1.27 8.83
CA PHE A 9 -2.63 1.11 7.47
C PHE A 9 -1.90 -0.01 6.68
N PHE A 10 -0.56 -0.04 6.75
CA PHE A 10 0.26 -1.01 6.02
C PHE A 10 0.11 -2.42 6.60
N ARG A 11 0.21 -2.55 7.93
CA ARG A 11 0.05 -3.84 8.61
C ARG A 11 -1.36 -4.41 8.42
N ASN A 12 -2.39 -3.57 8.51
CA ASN A 12 -3.78 -3.98 8.28
C ASN A 12 -3.98 -4.43 6.84
N THR A 13 -3.42 -3.71 5.86
CA THR A 13 -3.51 -4.12 4.44
C THR A 13 -2.89 -5.50 4.22
N ILE A 14 -1.71 -5.77 4.77
CA ILE A 14 -1.07 -7.07 4.66
C ILE A 14 -1.94 -8.14 5.33
N ALA A 15 -2.39 -7.91 6.55
CA ALA A 15 -3.22 -8.86 7.28
C ALA A 15 -4.53 -9.20 6.55
N GLU A 16 -5.14 -8.21 5.90
CA GLU A 16 -6.42 -8.38 5.20
C GLU A 16 -6.29 -8.95 3.79
N LYS A 17 -5.17 -8.73 3.09
CA LYS A 17 -5.06 -8.96 1.65
C LYS A 17 -3.95 -9.92 1.21
N SER A 18 -3.02 -10.29 2.10
CA SER A 18 -1.83 -11.07 1.69
C SER A 18 -2.15 -12.51 1.29
N ASP A 19 -3.23 -13.07 1.82
CA ASP A 19 -3.75 -14.41 1.51
C ASP A 19 -4.01 -14.63 0.01
N ARG A 20 -4.53 -13.61 -0.67
CA ARG A 20 -4.86 -13.67 -2.11
C ARG A 20 -3.70 -13.36 -3.05
N TRP A 21 -2.59 -12.80 -2.55
CA TRP A 21 -1.47 -12.40 -3.42
C TRP A 21 -0.80 -13.59 -4.09
N GLY A 22 -0.65 -14.72 -3.38
CA GLY A 22 -0.10 -15.94 -3.97
C GLY A 22 -0.98 -16.52 -5.09
N ALA A 23 -2.29 -16.54 -4.88
CA ALA A 23 -3.24 -16.96 -5.92
C ALA A 23 -3.22 -16.02 -7.14
N ALA A 24 -3.13 -14.71 -6.89
CA ALA A 24 -3.00 -13.71 -7.95
C ALA A 24 -1.70 -13.89 -8.74
N LEU A 25 -0.58 -14.20 -8.09
CA LEU A 25 0.68 -14.50 -8.77
C LEU A 25 0.57 -15.74 -9.66
N GLY A 26 0.00 -16.83 -9.16
CA GLY A 26 -0.22 -18.05 -9.94
C GLY A 26 -1.09 -17.81 -11.17
N ALA A 27 -2.19 -17.05 -11.01
CA ALA A 27 -3.06 -16.68 -12.12
C ALA A 27 -2.35 -15.81 -13.16
N ASN A 28 -1.55 -14.83 -12.72
CA ASN A 28 -0.78 -13.97 -13.62
C ASN A 28 0.33 -14.74 -14.35
N LEU A 29 0.98 -15.72 -13.72
CA LEU A 29 1.95 -16.59 -14.39
C LEU A 29 1.30 -17.35 -15.55
N ILE A 30 0.15 -18.00 -15.30
CA ILE A 30 -0.58 -18.75 -16.33
C ILE A 30 -1.01 -17.82 -17.48
N ALA A 31 -1.48 -16.61 -17.15
CA ALA A 31 -1.96 -15.65 -18.14
C ALA A 31 -0.85 -14.96 -18.95
N ASN A 32 0.41 -15.01 -18.49
CA ASN A 32 1.55 -14.33 -19.12
C ASN A 32 2.63 -15.33 -19.57
N ASP A 33 2.24 -16.54 -19.98
CA ASP A 33 3.17 -17.58 -20.49
C ASP A 33 4.35 -17.88 -19.53
N TYR A 34 4.08 -17.82 -18.21
CA TYR A 34 5.06 -18.00 -17.14
C TYR A 34 6.20 -16.98 -17.13
N ASP A 35 6.02 -15.82 -17.76
CA ASP A 35 6.90 -14.67 -17.61
C ASP A 35 6.83 -14.12 -16.18
N ALA A 36 7.80 -14.52 -15.36
CA ALA A 36 7.87 -14.16 -13.96
C ALA A 36 8.00 -12.64 -13.76
N GLY A 37 8.71 -11.94 -14.65
CA GLY A 37 8.87 -10.49 -14.57
C GLY A 37 7.53 -9.77 -14.73
N LYS A 38 6.76 -10.14 -15.77
CA LYS A 38 5.41 -9.57 -15.98
C LYS A 38 4.45 -9.94 -14.86
N ALA A 39 4.45 -11.21 -14.43
CA ALA A 39 3.53 -11.67 -13.38
C ALA A 39 3.79 -10.98 -12.04
N LEU A 40 5.07 -10.84 -11.64
CA LEU A 40 5.46 -10.11 -10.44
C LEU A 40 5.17 -8.61 -10.57
N GLY A 41 5.36 -8.03 -11.75
CA GLY A 41 5.02 -6.64 -12.03
C GLY A 41 3.54 -6.33 -11.80
N LEU A 42 2.65 -7.15 -12.37
CA LEU A 42 1.20 -7.00 -12.24
C LEU A 42 0.71 -7.18 -10.78
N VAL A 43 1.28 -8.16 -10.07
CA VAL A 43 0.97 -8.35 -8.64
C VAL A 43 1.49 -7.19 -7.81
N GLY A 44 2.71 -6.72 -8.07
CA GLY A 44 3.33 -5.58 -7.39
C GLY A 44 2.51 -4.30 -7.54
N GLU A 45 2.02 -4.03 -8.75
CA GLU A 45 1.12 -2.90 -9.02
C GLU A 45 -0.19 -3.04 -8.24
N GLY A 46 -0.81 -4.22 -8.24
CA GLY A 46 -2.02 -4.48 -7.47
C GLY A 46 -1.82 -4.32 -5.96
N ILE A 47 -0.65 -4.68 -5.42
CA ILE A 47 -0.32 -4.49 -4.00
C ILE A 47 -0.12 -3.01 -3.68
N LYS A 48 0.61 -2.28 -4.54
CA LYS A 48 0.80 -0.83 -4.42
C LYS A 48 -0.54 -0.10 -4.36
N ASP A 49 -1.50 -0.47 -5.19
CA ASP A 49 -2.84 0.12 -5.19
C ASP A 49 -3.60 -0.17 -3.90
N GLN A 50 -3.52 -1.40 -3.39
CA GLN A 50 -4.15 -1.78 -2.13
C GLN A 50 -3.59 -0.99 -0.94
N VAL A 51 -2.27 -0.81 -0.89
CA VAL A 51 -1.60 -0.03 0.15
C VAL A 51 -1.94 1.46 0.01
N THR A 52 -1.98 1.99 -1.21
CA THR A 52 -2.36 3.39 -1.45
C THR A 52 -3.81 3.64 -1.02
N LYS A 53 -4.71 2.70 -1.34
CA LYS A 53 -6.11 2.76 -0.92
C LYS A 53 -6.26 2.70 0.60
N SER A 54 -5.49 1.86 1.31
CA SER A 54 -5.59 1.81 2.77
C SER A 54 -5.14 3.09 3.44
N ILE A 55 -4.21 3.86 2.86
CA ILE A 55 -3.86 5.21 3.35
C ILE A 55 -5.05 6.17 3.22
N VAL A 56 -5.77 6.12 2.10
CA VAL A 56 -6.95 6.97 1.86
C VAL A 56 -8.11 6.60 2.77
N ASP A 57 -8.33 5.30 2.95
CA ASP A 57 -9.44 4.76 3.75
C ASP A 57 -9.13 4.80 5.26
N PHE A 58 -7.89 5.14 5.66
CA PHE A 58 -7.49 5.20 7.05
C PHE A 58 -8.15 6.39 7.78
N GLN A 59 -9.05 6.07 8.71
CA GLN A 59 -9.79 7.06 9.49
C GLN A 59 -9.48 7.02 11.00
N VAL A 60 -8.91 5.92 11.51
CA VAL A 60 -8.79 5.67 12.96
C VAL A 60 -7.36 5.27 13.36
N PRO A 61 -6.76 5.92 14.38
CA PRO A 61 -7.31 7.03 15.15
C PRO A 61 -7.42 8.32 14.33
N GLU A 62 -8.41 9.15 14.67
CA GLU A 62 -8.59 10.47 14.06
C GLU A 62 -7.40 11.40 14.34
N ASN A 63 -7.26 12.46 13.54
CA ASN A 63 -6.28 13.50 13.83
C ASN A 63 -6.64 14.22 15.13
N ALA A 64 -5.64 14.62 15.91
CA ALA A 64 -5.86 15.51 17.05
C ALA A 64 -6.55 16.82 16.62
N ALA A 65 -7.38 17.41 17.48
CA ALA A 65 -8.14 18.63 17.18
C ALA A 65 -7.25 19.79 16.68
N ALA A 66 -6.06 19.96 17.25
CA ALA A 66 -5.09 20.96 16.78
C ALA A 66 -4.60 20.70 15.34
N THR A 67 -4.43 19.43 14.97
CA THR A 67 -4.06 19.01 13.60
C THR A 67 -5.23 19.22 12.64
N ILE A 68 -6.47 18.93 13.04
CA ILE A 68 -7.67 19.20 12.23
C ILE A 68 -7.80 20.71 11.98
N ALA A 69 -7.66 21.54 13.02
CA ALA A 69 -7.72 22.99 12.90
C ALA A 69 -6.65 23.55 11.95
N LYS A 70 -5.43 22.99 11.99
CA LYS A 70 -4.33 23.39 11.09
C LYS A 70 -4.56 22.95 9.64
N LYS A 71 -5.09 21.75 9.42
CA LYS A 71 -5.27 21.17 8.07
C LYS A 71 -6.58 21.59 7.41
N GLY A 72 -7.60 21.94 8.20
CA GLY A 72 -8.95 22.26 7.73
C GLY A 72 -9.80 21.02 7.39
N PHE A 73 -9.29 19.81 7.59
CA PHE A 73 -10.02 18.56 7.35
C PHE A 73 -9.49 17.41 8.23
N ASN A 74 -10.35 16.42 8.49
CA ASN A 74 -10.03 15.23 9.28
C ASN A 74 -9.72 14.02 8.38
N LYS A 75 -8.54 14.02 7.75
CA LYS A 75 -8.00 12.81 7.10
C LYS A 75 -6.64 12.47 7.72
N PRO A 76 -6.56 11.44 8.56
CA PRO A 76 -5.29 10.95 9.08
C PRO A 76 -4.37 10.49 7.94
N LEU A 77 -3.05 10.65 8.11
CA LEU A 77 -2.00 10.24 7.14
C LEU A 77 -2.03 10.92 5.75
N VAL A 78 -3.07 11.70 5.44
CA VAL A 78 -3.20 12.46 4.20
C VAL A 78 -3.07 13.95 4.51
N ASP A 79 -1.94 14.55 4.20
CA ASP A 79 -1.73 16.01 4.29
C ASP A 79 -1.42 16.59 2.90
N THR A 80 -0.23 16.31 2.39
CA THR A 80 0.25 16.74 1.05
C THR A 80 0.13 15.65 -0.02
N GLY A 81 -0.35 14.45 0.35
CA GLY A 81 -0.33 13.25 -0.49
C GLY A 81 1.07 12.63 -0.68
N GLN A 82 2.13 13.18 -0.09
CA GLN A 82 3.49 12.63 -0.20
C GLN A 82 3.58 11.16 0.21
N MET A 83 2.82 10.76 1.24
CA MET A 83 2.81 9.40 1.73
C MET A 83 2.23 8.39 0.72
N GLN A 84 1.23 8.79 -0.07
CA GLN A 84 0.66 7.95 -1.14
C GLN A 84 1.64 7.81 -2.31
N ARG A 85 2.28 8.92 -2.69
CA ARG A 85 3.26 8.94 -3.79
C ARG A 85 4.53 8.16 -3.48
N ALA A 86 4.86 8.02 -2.19
CA ALA A 86 6.02 7.26 -1.74
C ALA A 86 5.81 5.73 -1.79
N VAL A 87 4.58 5.25 -2.03
CA VAL A 87 4.31 3.81 -2.17
C VAL A 87 4.76 3.36 -3.56
N GLY A 88 5.69 2.42 -3.59
CA GLY A 88 6.19 1.78 -4.81
C GLY A 88 6.33 0.29 -4.62
N PHE A 89 6.65 -0.40 -5.72
CA PHE A 89 7.10 -1.79 -5.72
C PHE A 89 8.32 -1.87 -6.65
N GLU A 90 9.16 -2.86 -6.43
CA GLU A 90 10.37 -3.12 -7.21
C GLU A 90 10.36 -4.59 -7.62
N VAL A 91 10.75 -4.85 -8.87
CA VAL A 91 10.93 -6.20 -9.40
C VAL A 91 12.34 -6.22 -9.95
N ASP A 92 13.26 -6.78 -9.17
CA ASP A 92 14.65 -7.00 -9.61
C ASP A 92 14.64 -8.16 -10.62
N GLY A 93 14.51 -7.79 -11.88
CA GLY A 93 14.48 -8.70 -13.03
C GLY A 93 15.42 -8.19 -14.11
N GLU A 94 16.68 -7.96 -13.76
CA GLU A 94 17.71 -7.63 -14.75
C GLU A 94 18.40 -8.92 -15.22
N SER A 95 18.12 -9.28 -16.46
CA SER A 95 19.07 -9.79 -17.47
C SER A 95 18.52 -9.47 -18.85
#